data_AF-A0A7W1IV37-F1
#
_entry.id   AF-A0A7W1IV37-F1
#
_cell.length_a   1.000
_cell.length_b   1.000
_cell.length_c   1.000
_cell.angle_alpha   90.00
_cell.angle_beta   90.00
_cell.angle_gamma   90.00
#
_symmetry.space_group_name_H-M   'P 1'
#
loop_
_entity.id
_entity.type
_entity.pdbx_description
1 polymer ?
#
loop_
_entity_poly.entity_id
_entity_poly.type
_entity_poly.pdbx_seq_one_letter_code
_entity_poly.pdbx_strand_id
1 'polypeptide(L)'
;MTRPEVLQDLLRRGAHGPRGAGSPGGRRDAHGRRRRWDTARRRPPEVICASVLALTSLEAARIQMAVSLAFHIVFASLGVGLPLMLLIAEYRANRTGDAVWMALTRRWARAFGILFAVGAVSGTVLSFALGLFWPGLMGRWGAVIGLPFALEAFAFFIEAIFLGIYLYGWDRLSPWTHWLCGWPVAISGAASAVFVVGANS
;
A
#
# COMPACT_ATOMS: atom_id res chain seq x y z
N MET A 1 -34.13 -5.64 44.33
CA MET A 1 -34.58 -4.34 43.77
C MET A 1 -34.19 -4.29 42.31
N THR A 2 -35.20 -4.38 41.44
CA THR A 2 -35.09 -4.61 40.00
C THR A 2 -34.67 -3.32 39.28
N ARG A 3 -33.99 -3.47 38.13
CA ARG A 3 -33.42 -2.40 37.30
C ARG A 3 -34.39 -1.39 36.61
N PRO A 4 -35.73 -1.49 36.61
CA PRO A 4 -36.55 -0.50 35.90
C PRO A 4 -36.79 0.81 36.69
N GLU A 5 -36.57 0.85 38.01
CA GLU A 5 -36.88 2.06 38.80
C GLU A 5 -35.82 3.16 38.67
N VAL A 6 -34.55 2.78 38.52
CA VAL A 6 -33.43 3.73 38.31
C VAL A 6 -33.58 4.50 36.99
N LEU A 7 -34.12 3.83 35.96
CA LEU A 7 -34.33 4.46 34.66
C LEU A 7 -35.51 5.44 34.68
N GLN A 8 -36.55 5.17 35.46
CA GLN A 8 -37.67 6.11 35.63
C GLN A 8 -37.29 7.34 36.47
N ASP A 9 -36.41 7.19 37.46
CA ASP A 9 -35.95 8.32 38.26
C ASP A 9 -35.01 9.25 37.46
N LEU A 10 -34.17 8.70 36.58
CA LEU A 10 -33.32 9.50 35.68
C LEU A 10 -34.13 10.25 34.61
N LEU A 11 -35.20 9.66 34.08
CA LEU A 11 -36.09 10.33 33.12
C LEU A 11 -36.94 11.43 33.78
N ARG A 12 -37.31 11.29 35.06
CA ARG A 12 -37.99 12.36 35.82
C ARG A 12 -37.07 13.53 36.14
N ARG A 13 -35.79 13.28 36.45
CA ARG A 13 -34.81 14.34 36.75
C ARG A 13 -34.41 15.18 35.53
N GLY A 14 -34.54 14.64 34.31
CA GLY A 14 -34.30 15.39 33.05
C GLY A 14 -35.41 16.38 32.67
N ALA A 15 -36.60 16.29 33.27
CA ALA A 15 -37.77 17.08 32.87
C ALA A 15 -37.94 18.42 33.64
N HIS A 16 -37.08 18.71 34.63
CA HIS A 16 -37.12 19.95 35.39
C HIS A 16 -35.77 20.68 35.29
N GLY A 17 -35.63 21.45 34.20
CA GLY A 17 -34.55 22.44 34.07
C GLY A 17 -34.61 23.49 35.19
N PRO A 18 -33.45 24.00 35.65
CA PRO A 18 -33.39 24.92 36.77
C PRO A 18 -34.18 26.20 36.49
N ARG A 19 -35.14 26.50 37.38
CA ARG A 19 -35.90 27.74 37.41
C ARG A 19 -34.95 28.94 37.48
N GLY A 20 -35.24 29.94 36.65
CA GLY A 20 -34.45 31.15 36.42
C GLY A 20 -33.74 31.71 37.64
N ALA A 21 -32.42 31.56 37.65
CA ALA A 21 -31.51 32.38 38.43
C ALA A 21 -31.39 33.76 37.75
N GLY A 22 -31.32 34.80 38.57
CA GLY A 22 -31.54 36.19 38.20
C GLY A 22 -30.70 36.72 37.02
N SER A 23 -31.32 37.64 36.29
CA SER A 23 -30.67 38.43 35.23
C SER A 23 -29.41 39.13 35.76
N PRO A 24 -28.24 39.00 35.12
CA PRO A 24 -27.10 39.84 35.46
C PRO A 24 -27.38 41.24 34.94
N GLY A 25 -27.52 42.19 35.88
CA GLY A 25 -27.71 43.60 35.59
C GLY A 25 -26.57 44.14 34.72
N GLY A 26 -26.85 44.34 33.43
CA GLY A 26 -25.94 45.05 32.55
C GLY A 26 -25.87 46.52 32.96
N ARG A 27 -24.73 46.93 33.55
CA ARG A 27 -24.42 48.35 33.77
C ARG A 27 -24.38 49.03 32.39
N ARG A 28 -25.39 49.85 32.14
CA ARG A 28 -25.45 50.77 31.00
C ARG A 28 -24.54 51.96 31.31
N ASP A 29 -23.75 52.38 30.35
CA ASP A 29 -23.04 53.65 30.41
C ASP A 29 -24.04 54.82 30.27
N ALA A 30 -23.63 56.02 30.66
CA ALA A 30 -24.47 57.23 30.71
C ALA A 30 -25.08 57.67 29.36
N HIS A 31 -24.77 56.95 28.27
CA HIS A 31 -25.32 57.13 26.92
C HIS A 31 -26.12 55.94 26.39
N GLY A 32 -26.49 54.98 27.24
CA GLY A 32 -27.46 53.94 26.90
C GLY A 32 -27.03 52.97 25.80
N ARG A 33 -25.73 52.89 25.46
CA ARG A 33 -25.23 51.98 24.43
C ARG A 33 -24.68 50.71 25.09
N ARG A 34 -25.31 49.57 24.78
CA ARG A 34 -24.78 48.26 25.19
C ARG A 34 -23.39 48.09 24.56
N ARG A 35 -22.34 48.08 25.39
CA ARG A 35 -20.99 47.68 24.97
C ARG A 35 -21.03 46.21 24.57
N ARG A 36 -21.27 45.97 23.28
CA ARG A 36 -21.04 44.70 22.60
C ARG A 36 -19.53 44.53 22.54
N TRP A 37 -18.96 44.04 23.63
CA TRP A 37 -17.59 43.54 23.62
C TRP A 37 -17.57 42.40 22.61
N ASP A 38 -16.81 42.62 21.54
CA ASP A 38 -16.48 41.65 20.54
C ASP A 38 -16.02 40.37 21.23
N THR A 39 -16.91 39.37 21.25
CA THR A 39 -16.53 37.97 21.21
C THR A 39 -15.90 37.74 19.83
N ALA A 40 -14.73 38.35 19.62
CA ALA A 40 -13.78 37.93 18.62
C ALA A 40 -13.66 36.42 18.81
N ARG A 41 -14.09 35.69 17.78
CA ARG A 41 -14.04 34.23 17.70
C ARG A 41 -12.61 33.78 17.94
N ARG A 42 -12.24 33.60 19.20
CA ARG A 42 -11.06 32.84 19.58
C ARG A 42 -11.40 31.39 19.23
N ARG A 43 -11.10 31.01 17.99
CA ARG A 43 -11.06 29.58 17.62
C ARG A 43 -10.06 28.95 18.58
N PRO A 44 -10.43 27.92 19.35
CA PRO A 44 -9.50 27.33 20.30
C PRO A 44 -8.25 26.81 19.55
N PRO A 45 -7.05 26.87 20.13
CA PRO A 45 -5.79 26.51 19.44
C PRO A 45 -5.80 25.08 18.88
N GLU A 46 -6.62 24.22 19.46
CA GLU A 46 -6.90 22.85 19.04
C GLU A 46 -7.55 22.74 17.64
N VAL A 47 -8.31 23.74 17.18
CA VAL A 47 -8.87 23.76 15.80
C VAL A 47 -7.81 24.16 14.77
N ILE A 48 -6.79 24.91 15.18
CA ILE A 48 -5.70 25.34 14.28
C ILE A 48 -4.70 24.19 14.11
N CYS A 49 -4.35 23.47 15.18
CA CYS A 49 -3.50 22.28 15.10
C CYS A 49 -4.15 21.14 14.30
N ALA A 50 -5.47 20.94 14.43
CA ALA A 50 -6.19 19.96 13.61
C ALA A 50 -6.12 20.29 12.11
N SER A 51 -6.15 21.56 11.74
CA SER A 51 -6.25 21.96 10.31
C SER A 51 -4.98 21.78 9.48
N VAL A 52 -3.81 21.56 10.10
CA VAL A 52 -2.51 21.48 9.39
C VAL A 52 -2.05 20.03 9.17
N LEU A 53 -2.64 19.05 9.88
CA LEU A 53 -2.28 17.63 9.79
C LEU A 53 -3.47 16.66 9.75
N ALA A 54 -4.72 17.12 9.80
CA ALA A 54 -5.89 16.22 9.76
C ALA A 54 -6.15 15.73 8.32
N LEU A 55 -5.35 14.77 7.86
CA LEU A 55 -5.75 13.92 6.75
C LEU A 55 -7.04 13.20 7.14
N THR A 56 -8.04 13.28 6.28
CA THR A 56 -9.19 12.37 6.37
C THR A 56 -8.70 10.93 6.23
N SER A 57 -9.46 9.97 6.77
CA SER A 57 -9.13 8.55 6.63
C SER A 57 -8.97 8.11 5.17
N LEU A 58 -9.76 8.70 4.26
CA LEU A 58 -9.67 8.48 2.83
C LEU A 58 -8.37 9.03 2.22
N GLU A 59 -7.96 10.24 2.61
CA GLU A 59 -6.70 10.82 2.11
C GLU A 59 -5.48 10.03 2.61
N ALA A 60 -5.49 9.62 3.88
CA ALA A 60 -4.45 8.76 4.43
C ALA A 60 -4.37 7.41 3.68
N ALA A 61 -5.51 6.77 3.40
CA ALA A 61 -5.57 5.55 2.61
C ALA A 61 -5.01 5.72 1.19
N ARG A 62 -5.33 6.84 0.52
CA ARG A 62 -4.83 7.15 -0.83
C ARG A 62 -3.31 7.37 -0.84
N ILE A 63 -2.79 8.14 0.11
CA ILE A 63 -1.34 8.40 0.22
C ILE A 63 -0.60 7.11 0.55
N GLN A 64 -1.09 6.32 1.51
CA GLN A 64 -0.48 5.04 1.88
C GLN A 64 -0.44 4.07 0.70
N MET A 65 -1.55 3.95 -0.04
CA MET A 65 -1.61 3.14 -1.27
C MET A 65 -0.63 3.66 -2.32
N ALA A 66 -0.58 4.97 -2.56
CA ALA A 66 0.30 5.58 -3.55
C ALA A 66 1.78 5.36 -3.22
N VAL A 67 2.19 5.54 -1.97
CA VAL A 67 3.58 5.32 -1.54
C VAL A 67 3.95 3.84 -1.66
N SER A 68 3.08 2.93 -1.21
CA SER A 68 3.33 1.48 -1.31
C SER A 68 3.45 1.04 -2.78
N LEU A 69 2.55 1.51 -3.65
CA LEU A 69 2.58 1.20 -5.07
C LEU A 69 3.80 1.81 -5.76
N ALA A 70 4.16 3.07 -5.47
CA ALA A 70 5.32 3.75 -6.04
C ALA A 70 6.63 3.06 -5.63
N PHE A 71 6.73 2.56 -4.40
CA PHE A 71 7.85 1.73 -3.99
C PHE A 71 7.87 0.42 -4.79
N HIS A 72 6.76 -0.30 -4.81
CA HIS A 72 6.67 -1.62 -5.43
C HIS A 72 6.96 -1.59 -6.94
N ILE A 73 6.45 -0.58 -7.67
CA ILE A 73 6.56 -0.53 -9.13
C ILE A 73 8.00 -0.43 -9.63
N VAL A 74 8.90 0.19 -8.86
CA VAL A 74 10.33 0.26 -9.19
C VAL A 74 10.93 -1.14 -9.21
N PHE A 75 10.67 -1.95 -8.18
CA PHE A 75 11.16 -3.32 -8.10
C PHE A 75 10.44 -4.24 -9.08
N ALA A 76 9.13 -4.08 -9.27
CA ALA A 76 8.36 -4.87 -10.23
C ALA A 76 8.85 -4.64 -11.67
N SER A 77 9.09 -3.39 -12.06
CA SER A 77 9.57 -3.05 -13.41
C SER A 77 10.98 -3.61 -13.68
N LEU A 78 11.88 -3.54 -12.69
CA LEU A 78 13.18 -4.20 -12.76
C LEU A 78 13.05 -5.73 -12.74
N GLY A 79 12.07 -6.24 -12.01
CA GLY A 79 11.66 -7.64 -11.93
C GLY A 79 11.40 -8.24 -13.30
N VAL A 80 10.64 -7.51 -14.14
CA VAL A 80 10.27 -7.94 -15.50
C VAL A 80 11.43 -7.79 -16.49
N GLY A 81 12.21 -6.71 -16.41
CA GLY A 81 13.24 -6.38 -17.40
C GLY A 81 14.57 -7.11 -17.22
N LEU A 82 15.04 -7.28 -15.99
CA LEU A 82 16.37 -7.85 -15.71
C LEU A 82 16.53 -9.33 -16.13
N PRO A 83 15.53 -10.23 -16.00
CA PRO A 83 15.63 -11.60 -16.49
C PRO A 83 16.01 -11.69 -17.96
N LEU A 84 15.41 -10.85 -18.80
CA LEU A 84 15.73 -10.81 -20.23
C LEU A 84 17.17 -10.33 -20.46
N MET A 85 17.61 -9.33 -19.72
CA MET A 85 19.01 -8.86 -19.80
C MET A 85 20.01 -9.93 -19.36
N LEU A 86 19.69 -10.71 -18.31
CA LEU A 86 20.49 -11.84 -17.85
C LEU A 86 20.59 -12.93 -18.92
N LEU A 87 19.47 -13.30 -19.54
CA LEU A 87 19.44 -14.28 -20.63
C LEU A 87 20.31 -13.86 -21.82
N ILE A 88 20.30 -12.58 -22.18
CA ILE A 88 21.14 -12.05 -23.27
C ILE A 88 22.62 -12.09 -22.88
N ALA A 89 22.95 -11.64 -21.67
CA ALA A 89 24.33 -11.63 -21.18
C ALA A 89 24.91 -13.05 -21.08
N GLU A 90 24.12 -13.99 -20.57
CA GLU A 90 24.50 -15.40 -20.48
C GLU A 90 24.63 -16.07 -21.85
N TYR A 91 23.70 -15.81 -22.76
CA TYR A 91 23.80 -16.31 -24.13
C TYR A 91 25.12 -15.87 -24.78
N ARG A 92 25.48 -14.58 -24.62
CA ARG A 92 26.77 -14.06 -25.12
C ARG A 92 27.95 -14.72 -24.44
N ALA A 93 27.90 -14.92 -23.12
CA ALA A 93 28.95 -15.61 -22.38
C ALA A 93 29.16 -17.04 -22.89
N ASN A 94 28.08 -17.81 -23.06
CA ASN A 94 28.11 -19.20 -23.52
C ASN A 94 28.58 -19.32 -24.98
N ARG A 95 28.21 -18.36 -25.84
CA ARG A 95 28.58 -18.37 -27.27
C ARG A 95 30.01 -17.90 -27.52
N THR A 96 30.51 -16.96 -26.72
CA THR A 96 31.87 -16.38 -26.91
C THR A 96 32.93 -17.04 -26.03
N GLY A 97 32.55 -17.68 -24.94
CA GLY A 97 33.48 -18.19 -23.93
C GLY A 97 34.16 -17.09 -23.11
N ASP A 98 33.70 -15.84 -23.21
CA ASP A 98 34.31 -14.69 -22.55
C ASP A 98 33.94 -14.65 -21.06
N ALA A 99 34.96 -14.74 -20.21
CA ALA A 99 34.84 -14.72 -18.76
C ALA A 99 34.25 -13.41 -18.21
N VAL A 100 34.39 -12.29 -18.93
CA VAL A 100 33.84 -10.99 -18.52
C VAL A 100 32.31 -11.01 -18.57
N TRP A 101 31.73 -11.54 -19.65
CA TRP A 101 30.28 -11.67 -19.77
C TRP A 101 29.72 -12.62 -18.71
N MET A 102 30.40 -13.74 -18.44
CA MET A 102 30.00 -14.67 -17.38
C MET A 102 30.04 -14.02 -15.98
N ALA A 103 31.10 -13.26 -15.68
CA ALA A 103 31.22 -12.54 -14.42
C ALA A 103 30.13 -11.47 -14.26
N LEU A 104 29.77 -10.77 -15.35
CA LEU A 104 28.68 -9.81 -15.37
C LEU A 104 27.34 -10.49 -15.07
N THR A 105 27.01 -11.57 -15.78
CA THR A 105 25.78 -12.33 -15.57
C THR A 105 25.65 -12.80 -14.13
N ARG A 106 26.70 -13.42 -13.55
CA ARG A 106 26.68 -13.88 -12.15
C ARG A 106 26.50 -12.73 -11.15
N ARG A 107 27.08 -11.56 -11.41
CA ARG A 107 26.92 -10.38 -10.55
C ARG A 107 25.51 -9.83 -10.62
N TRP A 108 24.96 -9.69 -11.82
CA TRP A 108 23.60 -9.19 -12.02
C TRP A 108 22.55 -10.17 -11.51
N ALA A 109 22.77 -11.49 -11.64
CA ALA A 109 21.87 -12.51 -11.14
C ALA A 109 21.70 -12.37 -9.61
N ARG A 110 22.80 -12.21 -8.87
CA ARG A 110 22.74 -11.99 -7.41
C ARG A 110 21.99 -10.71 -7.03
N ALA A 111 22.23 -9.62 -7.76
CA ALA A 111 21.50 -8.37 -7.54
C ALA A 111 20.00 -8.53 -7.85
N PHE A 112 19.66 -9.24 -8.93
CA PHE A 112 18.30 -9.57 -9.30
C PHE A 112 17.60 -10.38 -8.20
N GLY A 113 18.27 -11.37 -7.60
CA GLY A 113 17.71 -12.13 -6.47
C GLY A 113 17.32 -11.26 -5.27
N ILE A 114 18.10 -10.23 -4.96
CA ILE A 114 17.79 -9.27 -3.88
C ILE A 114 16.60 -8.40 -4.28
N LEU A 115 16.62 -7.84 -5.50
CA LEU A 115 15.53 -7.01 -6.03
C LEU A 115 14.20 -7.78 -6.05
N PHE A 116 14.25 -9.04 -6.49
CA PHE A 116 13.11 -9.94 -6.53
C PHE A 116 12.53 -10.17 -5.13
N ALA A 117 13.36 -10.43 -4.13
CA ALA A 117 12.90 -10.61 -2.74
C ALA A 117 12.22 -9.34 -2.19
N VAL A 118 12.78 -8.16 -2.45
CA VAL A 118 12.16 -6.88 -2.04
C VAL A 118 10.84 -6.64 -2.79
N GLY A 119 10.80 -6.97 -4.08
CA GLY A 119 9.58 -6.96 -4.90
C GLY A 119 8.49 -7.86 -4.30
N ALA A 120 8.82 -9.11 -3.96
CA ALA A 120 7.91 -10.08 -3.37
C ALA A 120 7.24 -9.58 -2.07
N VAL A 121 8.06 -9.04 -1.16
CA VAL A 121 7.58 -8.52 0.13
C VAL A 121 6.68 -7.30 -0.09
N SER A 122 7.09 -6.36 -0.94
CA SER A 122 6.30 -5.17 -1.22
C SER A 122 4.99 -5.45 -1.96
N GLY A 123 4.97 -6.45 -2.85
CA GLY A 123 3.75 -6.90 -3.53
C GLY A 123 2.76 -7.52 -2.55
N THR A 124 3.27 -8.32 -1.61
CA THR A 124 2.45 -8.89 -0.52
C THR A 124 1.80 -7.78 0.31
N VAL A 125 2.54 -6.73 0.66
CA VAL A 125 2.00 -5.55 1.36
C VAL A 125 0.91 -4.87 0.55
N LEU A 126 1.08 -4.75 -0.77
CA LEU A 126 0.10 -4.13 -1.65
C LEU A 126 -1.21 -4.94 -1.73
N SER A 127 -1.12 -6.27 -1.78
CA SER A 127 -2.29 -7.17 -1.74
C SER A 127 -3.12 -6.98 -0.47
N PHE A 128 -2.46 -6.84 0.69
CA PHE A 128 -3.15 -6.51 1.94
C PHE A 128 -3.69 -5.08 1.96
N ALA A 129 -2.94 -4.11 1.42
CA ALA A 129 -3.36 -2.72 1.33
C ALA A 129 -4.66 -2.55 0.51
N LEU A 130 -4.83 -3.32 -0.57
CA LEU A 130 -6.06 -3.36 -1.37
C LEU A 130 -7.25 -3.82 -0.53
N GLY A 131 -7.10 -4.89 0.26
CA GLY A 131 -8.15 -5.41 1.13
C GLY A 131 -8.50 -4.49 2.31
N LEU A 132 -7.48 -3.92 2.96
CA LEU A 132 -7.65 -3.13 4.17
C LEU A 132 -8.18 -1.72 3.90
N PHE A 133 -7.68 -1.07 2.85
CA PHE A 133 -8.02 0.32 2.57
C PHE A 133 -9.17 0.49 1.58
N TRP A 134 -9.49 -0.54 0.79
CA TRP A 134 -10.56 -0.50 -0.22
C TRP A 134 -11.59 -1.63 -0.05
N PRO A 135 -12.19 -1.83 1.14
CA PRO A 135 -13.12 -2.92 1.40
C PRO A 135 -14.38 -2.84 0.54
N GLY A 136 -14.86 -1.63 0.20
CA GLY A 136 -16.00 -1.45 -0.71
C GLY A 136 -15.71 -1.86 -2.15
N LEU A 137 -14.46 -1.66 -2.63
CA LEU A 137 -14.01 -2.13 -3.93
C LEU A 137 -13.92 -3.65 -3.94
N MET A 138 -13.22 -4.23 -2.96
CA MET A 138 -13.01 -5.68 -2.87
C MET A 138 -14.31 -6.43 -2.61
N GLY A 139 -15.27 -5.86 -1.87
CA GLY A 139 -16.58 -6.46 -1.65
C GLY A 139 -17.44 -6.55 -2.92
N ARG A 140 -17.32 -5.59 -3.84
CA ARG A 140 -18.11 -5.57 -5.08
C ARG A 140 -17.41 -6.25 -6.26
N TRP A 141 -16.12 -6.01 -6.42
CA TRP A 141 -15.34 -6.39 -7.60
C TRP A 141 -14.21 -7.37 -7.31
N GLY A 142 -14.04 -7.78 -6.05
CA GLY A 142 -12.95 -8.66 -5.64
C GLY A 142 -12.96 -10.03 -6.34
N ALA A 143 -14.13 -10.53 -6.77
CA ALA A 143 -14.19 -11.77 -7.55
C ALA A 143 -13.56 -11.63 -8.95
N VAL A 144 -13.71 -10.46 -9.58
CA VAL A 144 -13.16 -10.17 -10.91
C VAL A 144 -11.68 -9.79 -10.80
N ILE A 145 -11.35 -8.92 -9.85
CA ILE A 145 -9.97 -8.47 -9.58
C ILE A 145 -9.12 -9.62 -9.02
N GLY A 146 -9.70 -10.52 -8.23
CA GLY A 146 -8.97 -11.61 -7.60
C GLY A 146 -8.38 -12.62 -8.59
N LEU A 147 -9.02 -12.84 -9.74
CA LEU A 147 -8.53 -13.77 -10.77
C LEU A 147 -7.17 -13.34 -11.36
N PRO A 148 -6.98 -12.13 -11.91
CA PRO A 148 -5.68 -11.70 -12.40
C PRO A 148 -4.62 -11.66 -11.29
N PHE A 149 -4.94 -11.24 -10.07
CA PHE A 149 -3.99 -11.30 -8.94
C PHE A 149 -3.59 -12.73 -8.56
N ALA A 150 -4.50 -13.71 -8.66
CA ALA A 150 -4.17 -15.12 -8.45
C ALA A 150 -3.28 -15.67 -9.57
N LEU A 151 -3.53 -15.29 -10.82
CA LEU A 151 -2.71 -15.67 -11.97
C LEU A 151 -1.32 -15.01 -11.92
N GLU A 152 -1.25 -13.76 -11.48
CA GLU A 152 0.00 -13.06 -11.16
C GLU A 152 0.78 -13.84 -10.11
N ALA A 153 0.16 -14.18 -8.96
CA ALA A 153 0.82 -14.93 -7.90
C ALA A 153 1.34 -16.30 -8.37
N PHE A 154 0.60 -16.97 -9.27
CA PHE A 154 1.04 -18.22 -9.88
C PHE A 154 2.25 -18.03 -10.79
N ALA A 155 2.22 -17.02 -11.66
CA ALA A 155 3.35 -16.68 -12.53
C ALA A 155 4.59 -16.30 -11.69
N PHE A 156 4.42 -15.43 -10.71
CA PHE A 156 5.45 -15.03 -9.76
C PHE A 156 6.06 -16.24 -9.01
N PHE A 157 5.25 -17.24 -8.66
CA PHE A 157 5.75 -18.45 -8.00
C PHE A 157 6.62 -19.30 -8.93
N ILE A 158 6.24 -19.44 -10.21
CA ILE A 158 7.08 -20.08 -11.23
C ILE A 158 8.40 -19.32 -11.36
N GLU A 159 8.34 -17.99 -11.42
CA GLU A 159 9.51 -17.12 -11.46
C GLU A 159 10.44 -17.40 -10.28
N ALA A 160 9.90 -17.45 -9.06
CA ALA A 160 10.66 -17.70 -7.83
C ALA A 160 11.36 -19.06 -7.83
N ILE A 161 10.68 -20.12 -8.28
CA ILE A 161 11.26 -21.48 -8.37
C ILE A 161 12.44 -21.48 -9.34
N PHE A 162 12.21 -21.00 -10.57
CA PHE A 162 13.25 -21.02 -11.60
C PHE A 162 14.38 -20.05 -11.31
N LEU A 163 14.11 -18.91 -10.67
CA LEU A 163 15.14 -18.01 -10.17
C LEU A 163 16.00 -18.70 -9.10
N GLY A 164 15.40 -19.46 -8.18
CA GLY A 164 16.14 -20.28 -7.23
C GLY A 164 17.08 -21.26 -7.94
N ILE A 165 16.57 -21.98 -8.95
CA ILE A 165 17.38 -22.89 -9.77
C ILE A 165 18.49 -22.12 -10.49
N TYR A 166 18.20 -20.96 -11.06
CA TYR A 166 19.16 -20.12 -11.78
C TYR A 166 20.27 -19.55 -10.86
N LEU A 167 19.96 -19.21 -9.62
CA LEU A 167 20.97 -18.70 -8.68
C LEU A 167 21.90 -19.80 -8.15
N TYR A 168 21.38 -21.01 -7.96
CA TYR A 168 22.13 -22.13 -7.37
C TYR A 168 22.61 -23.17 -8.40
N GLY A 169 22.24 -23.01 -9.67
CA GLY A 169 22.48 -23.98 -10.74
C GLY A 169 23.85 -23.86 -11.42
N TRP A 170 24.62 -22.79 -11.16
CA TRP A 170 25.86 -22.47 -11.89
C TRP A 170 26.87 -23.62 -11.99
N ASP A 171 27.06 -24.38 -10.91
CA ASP A 171 28.04 -25.48 -10.85
C ASP A 171 27.36 -26.87 -10.94
N ARG A 172 26.03 -26.92 -11.12
CA ARG A 172 25.23 -28.16 -11.14
C ARG A 172 24.62 -28.47 -12.51
N LEU A 173 24.44 -27.46 -13.36
CA LEU A 173 23.80 -27.57 -14.67
C LEU A 173 24.82 -27.35 -15.79
N SER A 174 24.57 -27.94 -16.96
CA SER A 174 25.34 -27.58 -18.16
C SER A 174 25.08 -26.11 -18.53
N PRO A 175 26.02 -25.40 -19.17
CA PRO A 175 25.87 -23.97 -19.49
C PRO A 175 24.59 -23.66 -20.29
N TRP A 176 24.22 -24.53 -21.24
CA TRP A 176 23.01 -24.36 -22.04
C TRP A 176 21.73 -24.72 -21.27
N THR A 177 21.78 -25.72 -20.39
CA THR A 177 20.66 -26.05 -19.50
C THR A 177 20.40 -24.90 -18.52
N HIS A 178 21.47 -24.32 -17.96
CA HIS A 178 21.37 -23.17 -17.06
C HIS A 178 20.70 -21.98 -17.75
N TRP A 179 21.13 -21.65 -18.96
CA TRP A 179 20.51 -20.62 -19.78
C TRP A 179 19.03 -20.90 -20.07
N LEU A 180 18.68 -22.17 -20.37
CA LEU A 180 17.28 -22.57 -20.58
C LEU A 180 16.42 -22.39 -19.32
N CYS A 181 16.97 -22.57 -18.12
CA CYS A 181 16.26 -22.32 -16.87
C CYS A 181 15.90 -20.84 -16.66
N GLY A 182 16.57 -19.90 -17.32
CA GLY A 182 16.23 -18.48 -17.25
C GLY A 182 14.99 -18.09 -18.07
N TRP A 183 14.58 -18.88 -19.07
CA TRP A 183 13.41 -18.56 -19.91
C TRP A 183 12.09 -18.56 -19.13
N PRO A 184 11.79 -19.57 -18.29
CA PRO A 184 10.64 -19.53 -17.42
C PRO A 184 10.60 -18.28 -16.54
N VAL A 185 11.75 -17.78 -16.06
CA VAL A 185 11.84 -16.54 -15.26
C VAL A 185 11.36 -15.34 -16.07
N ALA A 186 11.89 -15.15 -17.28
CA ALA A 186 11.51 -14.01 -18.12
C ALA A 186 10.05 -14.07 -18.61
N ILE A 187 9.56 -15.25 -18.97
CA ILE A 187 8.19 -15.44 -19.48
C ILE A 187 7.17 -15.24 -18.35
N SER A 188 7.44 -15.82 -17.17
CA SER A 188 6.55 -15.69 -16.02
C SER A 188 6.49 -14.25 -15.50
N GLY A 189 7.62 -13.54 -15.42
CA GLY A 189 7.63 -12.12 -15.07
C GLY A 189 6.83 -11.26 -16.06
N ALA A 190 6.97 -11.50 -17.37
CA ALA A 190 6.17 -10.82 -18.38
C ALA A 190 4.67 -11.13 -18.25
N ALA A 191 4.31 -12.39 -18.00
CA ALA A 191 2.92 -12.80 -17.78
C ALA A 191 2.34 -12.15 -16.50
N SER A 192 3.13 -12.08 -15.42
CA SER A 192 2.79 -11.40 -14.18
C SER A 192 2.41 -9.94 -14.45
N ALA A 193 3.22 -9.22 -15.23
CA ALA A 193 2.95 -7.84 -15.62
C ALA A 193 1.64 -7.70 -16.42
N VAL A 194 1.38 -8.62 -17.36
CA VAL A 194 0.13 -8.62 -18.14
C VAL A 194 -1.09 -8.79 -17.23
N PHE A 195 -1.05 -9.68 -16.25
CA PHE A 195 -2.18 -9.90 -15.34
C PHE A 195 -2.44 -8.69 -14.44
N VAL A 196 -1.40 -8.09 -13.87
CA VAL A 196 -1.54 -6.88 -13.03
C VAL A 196 -2.08 -5.70 -13.83
N VAL A 197 -1.53 -5.46 -15.01
CA VAL A 197 -2.01 -4.37 -15.88
C VAL A 197 -3.43 -4.65 -16.33
N GLY A 198 -3.77 -5.91 -16.63
CA GLY A 198 -5.13 -6.33 -16.95
C GLY A 198 -6.14 -6.13 -15.81
N ALA A 199 -5.69 -6.19 -14.55
CA ALA A 199 -6.54 -5.84 -13.40
C ALA A 199 -6.79 -4.33 -13.28
N ASN A 200 -5.95 -3.49 -13.91
CA ASN A 200 -5.99 -2.04 -13.87
C ASN A 200 -6.53 -1.38 -15.16
N SER A 201 -6.79 -2.16 -16.21
CA SER A 201 -7.31 -1.70 -17.52
C SER A 201 -8.83 -1.77 -17.61
#